data_AF-A0A8H2PTJ8-F1
#
_entry.id   AF-A0A8H2PTJ8-F1
#
_cell.length_a   1.000
_cell.length_b   1.000
_cell.length_c   1.000
_cell.angle_alpha   90.00
_cell.angle_beta   90.00
_cell.angle_gamma   90.00
#
_symmetry.space_group_name_H-M   'P 1'
#
loop_
_entity.id
_entity.type
_entity.pdbx_description
1 polymer ?
#
loop_
_entity_poly.entity_id
_entity_poly.type
_entity_poly.pdbx_seq_one_letter_code
_entity_poly.pdbx_strand_id
1 'polypeptide(L)'
;MKRVLTAESRAAYKKWFNSFSSDEQRELVNMGVACGADSKFFKHEILDILSHLDNEKLKSNKALFKKFAERYISLVPDHIRSHVNWTLLENSRDYRSWFANRQMFVFNCLVVKDIYEHSKDKNSSYLLWAPVIDDHTPETCKSFSSKVFNILDKEFQEHAVEHWSRPQEGCRCSLISITHAQAEKYLIDMNMSA
;
A
#
# COMPACT_ATOMS: atom_id res chain seq x y z
N MET A 1 7.45 -11.35 12.62
CA MET A 1 7.23 -10.99 11.20
C MET A 1 7.41 -9.50 10.88
N LYS A 2 6.55 -8.58 11.38
CA LYS A 2 6.59 -7.13 11.03
C LYS A 2 7.96 -6.44 11.21
N ARG A 3 8.62 -6.63 12.36
CA ARG A 3 9.94 -6.02 12.64
C ARG A 3 11.04 -6.48 11.67
N VAL A 4 11.04 -7.76 11.29
CA VAL A 4 12.04 -8.35 10.38
C VAL A 4 11.83 -7.81 8.97
N LEU A 5 10.59 -7.82 8.47
CA LEU A 5 10.24 -7.29 7.14
C LEU A 5 10.57 -5.79 7.02
N THR A 6 10.37 -5.01 8.08
CA THR A 6 10.76 -3.59 8.10
C THR A 6 12.28 -3.41 8.08
N ALA A 7 13.05 -4.27 8.76
CA ALA A 7 14.52 -4.19 8.77
C ALA A 7 15.14 -4.54 7.41
N GLU A 8 14.63 -5.58 6.75
CA GLU A 8 15.06 -5.97 5.41
C GLU A 8 14.73 -4.89 4.37
N SER A 9 13.50 -4.36 4.42
CA SER A 9 13.08 -3.24 3.56
C SER A 9 13.97 -2.00 3.76
N ARG A 10 14.36 -1.71 5.01
CA ARG A 10 15.26 -0.60 5.33
C ARG A 10 16.66 -0.80 4.74
N ALA A 11 17.23 -1.99 4.89
CA ALA A 11 18.54 -2.32 4.35
C ALA A 11 18.56 -2.26 2.82
N ALA A 12 17.52 -2.81 2.17
CA ALA A 12 17.36 -2.76 0.72
C ALA A 12 17.26 -1.32 0.20
N TYR A 13 16.42 -0.50 0.85
CA TYR A 13 16.26 0.91 0.48
C TYR A 13 17.56 1.70 0.63
N LYS A 14 18.26 1.54 1.77
CA LYS A 14 19.55 2.20 2.01
C LYS A 14 20.60 1.81 0.97
N LYS A 15 20.67 0.52 0.62
CA LYS A 15 21.59 0.03 -0.42
C LYS A 15 21.27 0.64 -1.78
N TRP A 16 19.99 0.71 -2.15
CA TRP A 16 19.57 1.33 -3.40
C TRP A 16 19.89 2.83 -3.43
N PHE A 17 19.54 3.58 -2.38
CA PHE A 17 19.79 5.02 -2.31
C PHE A 17 21.29 5.35 -2.37
N ASN A 18 22.13 4.52 -1.76
CA ASN A 18 23.59 4.68 -1.79
C ASN A 18 24.23 4.26 -3.13
N SER A 19 23.46 3.68 -4.06
CA SER A 19 23.96 3.28 -5.38
C SER A 19 24.05 4.44 -6.39
N PHE A 20 23.43 5.59 -6.07
CA PHE A 20 23.52 6.81 -6.89
C PHE A 20 24.93 7.37 -6.86
N SER A 21 25.35 8.03 -7.95
CA SER A 21 26.67 8.68 -8.00
C SER A 21 26.76 9.86 -7.04
N SER A 22 27.97 10.33 -6.72
CA SER A 22 28.16 11.49 -5.83
C SER A 22 27.46 12.76 -6.33
N ASP A 23 27.39 12.96 -7.65
CA ASP A 23 26.71 14.10 -8.26
C ASP A 23 25.19 13.96 -8.16
N GLU A 24 24.67 12.76 -8.43
CA GLU A 24 23.25 12.46 -8.27
C GLU A 24 22.80 12.61 -6.81
N GLN A 25 23.59 12.13 -5.85
CA GLN A 25 23.31 12.29 -4.43
C GLN A 25 23.27 13.76 -4.02
N ARG A 26 24.21 14.57 -4.51
CA ARG A 26 24.22 16.02 -4.26
C ARG A 26 22.98 16.69 -4.84
N GLU A 27 22.58 16.29 -6.03
CA GLU A 27 21.38 16.79 -6.68
C GLU A 27 20.11 16.42 -5.90
N LEU A 28 19.98 15.17 -5.47
CA LEU A 28 18.86 14.72 -4.62
C LEU A 28 18.77 15.53 -3.33
N VAL A 29 19.90 15.79 -2.66
CA VAL A 29 19.95 16.64 -1.46
C VAL A 29 19.48 18.07 -1.78
N ASN A 30 19.89 18.66 -2.90
CA ASN A 30 19.43 19.99 -3.34
C ASN A 30 17.92 20.02 -3.66
N MET A 31 17.34 18.87 -4.02
CA MET A 31 15.90 18.69 -4.21
C MET A 31 15.14 18.47 -2.89
N GLY A 32 15.83 18.33 -1.76
CA GLY A 32 15.24 17.96 -0.48
C GLY A 32 14.91 16.47 -0.35
N VAL A 33 15.46 15.64 -1.24
CA VAL A 33 15.28 14.18 -1.24
C VAL A 33 16.44 13.56 -0.44
N ALA A 34 16.09 12.94 0.68
CA ALA A 34 17.05 12.27 1.56
C ALA A 34 16.65 10.81 1.80
N CYS A 35 17.64 9.98 2.14
CA CYS A 35 17.40 8.59 2.49
C CYS A 35 16.62 8.48 3.82
N GLY A 36 15.34 8.14 3.73
CA GLY A 36 14.50 7.91 4.91
C GLY A 36 14.88 6.68 5.75
N ALA A 37 15.79 5.81 5.28
CA ALA A 37 16.16 4.57 5.97
C ALA A 37 16.76 4.80 7.38
N ASP A 38 17.41 5.95 7.58
CA ASP A 38 18.00 6.33 8.87
C ASP A 38 16.99 7.03 9.79
N SER A 39 15.77 7.29 9.31
CA SER A 39 14.69 7.84 10.13
C SER A 39 14.19 6.86 11.18
N LYS A 40 13.81 7.42 12.34
CA LYS A 40 13.12 6.69 13.41
C LYS A 40 11.79 6.08 12.93
N PHE A 41 11.15 6.69 11.93
CA PHE A 41 9.80 6.33 11.48
C PHE A 41 9.73 5.68 10.09
N PHE A 42 10.83 5.07 9.61
CA PHE A 42 10.81 4.34 8.34
C PHE A 42 9.85 3.14 8.42
N LYS A 43 8.70 3.25 7.74
CA LYS A 43 7.66 2.21 7.71
C LYS A 43 7.97 1.15 6.66
N HIS A 44 8.01 1.55 5.39
CA HIS A 44 8.26 0.70 4.24
C HIS A 44 8.88 1.51 3.11
N GLU A 45 9.76 0.86 2.34
CA GLU A 45 10.43 1.46 1.19
C GLU A 45 9.46 2.05 0.16
N ILE A 46 8.37 1.34 -0.17
CA ILE A 46 7.39 1.81 -1.16
C ILE A 46 6.77 3.15 -0.75
N LEU A 47 6.55 3.38 0.55
CA LEU A 47 5.95 4.61 1.05
C LEU A 47 6.95 5.78 1.01
N ASP A 48 8.22 5.52 1.30
CA ASP A 48 9.27 6.53 1.23
C ASP A 48 9.45 7.00 -0.22
N ILE A 49 9.56 6.07 -1.17
CA ILE A 49 9.67 6.39 -2.59
C ILE A 49 8.43 7.12 -3.09
N LEU A 50 7.22 6.67 -2.72
CA LEU A 50 5.98 7.35 -3.09
C LEU A 50 6.00 8.84 -2.67
N SER A 51 6.50 9.14 -1.48
CA SER A 51 6.57 10.52 -0.97
C SER A 51 7.48 11.43 -1.81
N HIS A 52 8.49 10.86 -2.47
CA HIS A 52 9.41 11.60 -3.35
C HIS A 52 8.86 11.75 -4.77
N LEU A 53 7.99 10.86 -5.25
CA LEU A 53 7.42 10.92 -6.61
C LEU A 53 6.49 12.12 -6.84
N ASP A 54 6.05 12.79 -5.78
CA ASP A 54 5.31 14.06 -5.84
C ASP A 54 6.25 15.29 -5.84
N ASN A 55 7.57 15.12 -5.71
CA ASN A 55 8.53 16.23 -5.69
C ASN A 55 8.73 16.82 -7.10
N GLU A 56 8.30 18.07 -7.30
CA GLU A 56 8.38 18.75 -8.61
C GLU A 56 9.81 18.97 -9.11
N LYS A 57 10.79 19.15 -8.21
CA LYS A 57 12.21 19.25 -8.61
C LYS A 57 12.72 17.90 -9.11
N LEU A 58 12.35 16.81 -8.44
CA LEU A 58 12.67 15.46 -8.89
C LEU A 58 12.03 15.18 -10.25
N LYS A 59 10.73 15.49 -10.41
CA LYS A 59 10.00 15.33 -11.69
C LYS A 59 10.64 16.12 -12.84
N SER A 60 11.23 17.28 -12.55
CA SER A 60 11.95 18.08 -13.54
C SER A 60 13.25 17.41 -14.02
N ASN A 61 13.92 16.63 -13.16
CA ASN A 61 15.03 15.78 -13.56
C ASN A 61 14.52 14.38 -13.98
N LYS A 62 14.22 14.23 -15.28
CA LYS A 62 13.66 12.99 -15.84
C LYS A 62 14.52 11.74 -15.57
N ALA A 63 15.85 11.87 -15.52
CA ALA A 63 16.74 10.74 -15.30
C ALA A 63 16.65 10.21 -13.87
N LEU A 64 16.70 11.11 -12.88
CA LEU A 64 16.54 10.74 -11.47
C LEU A 64 15.12 10.28 -11.18
N PHE A 65 14.10 10.98 -11.71
CA PHE A 65 12.71 10.56 -11.58
C PHE A 65 12.50 9.13 -12.08
N LYS A 66 13.04 8.81 -13.27
CA LYS A 66 12.95 7.47 -13.84
C LYS A 66 13.53 6.40 -12.91
N LYS A 67 14.69 6.63 -12.28
CA LYS A 67 15.27 5.70 -11.29
C LYS A 67 14.35 5.46 -10.09
N PHE A 68 13.68 6.51 -9.61
CA PHE A 68 12.71 6.40 -8.50
C PHE A 68 11.47 5.62 -8.94
N ALA A 69 10.91 5.92 -10.11
CA ALA A 69 9.75 5.22 -10.65
C ALA A 69 10.06 3.74 -10.94
N GLU A 70 11.22 3.42 -11.51
CA GLU A 70 11.67 2.05 -11.73
C GLU A 70 11.84 1.29 -10.41
N ARG A 71 12.46 1.92 -9.40
CA ARG A 71 12.56 1.30 -8.08
C ARG A 71 11.18 1.08 -7.47
N TYR A 72 10.28 2.06 -7.56
CA TYR A 72 8.91 1.96 -7.08
C TYR A 72 8.18 0.74 -7.65
N ILE A 73 8.25 0.56 -8.97
CA ILE A 73 7.64 -0.58 -9.66
C ILE A 73 8.36 -1.90 -9.37
N SER A 74 9.68 -1.89 -9.13
CA SER A 74 10.41 -3.10 -8.74
C SER A 74 9.94 -3.70 -7.40
N LEU A 75 9.27 -2.90 -6.55
CA LEU A 75 8.69 -3.38 -5.28
C LEU A 75 7.33 -4.05 -5.47
N VAL A 76 6.71 -3.88 -6.64
CA VAL A 76 5.41 -4.47 -6.99
C VAL A 76 5.62 -5.90 -7.49
N PRO A 77 4.70 -6.86 -7.23
CA PRO A 77 4.81 -8.22 -7.75
C PRO A 77 4.87 -8.29 -9.28
N ASP A 78 5.65 -9.24 -9.82
CA ASP A 78 5.91 -9.37 -11.26
C ASP A 78 4.63 -9.43 -12.12
N HIS A 79 3.62 -10.19 -11.67
CA HIS A 79 2.34 -10.34 -12.38
C HIS A 79 1.53 -9.04 -12.49
N ILE A 80 1.86 -8.01 -11.71
CA ILE A 80 1.23 -6.68 -11.77
C ILE A 80 2.07 -5.71 -12.59
N ARG A 81 3.40 -5.87 -12.62
CA ARG A 81 4.30 -4.96 -13.34
C ARG A 81 3.94 -4.84 -14.82
N SER A 82 3.47 -5.92 -15.43
CA SER A 82 2.98 -5.95 -16.82
C SER A 82 1.73 -5.08 -17.07
N HIS A 83 0.99 -4.73 -16.02
CA HIS A 83 -0.23 -3.92 -16.08
C HIS A 83 0.00 -2.46 -15.70
N VAL A 84 1.25 -2.05 -15.44
CA VAL A 84 1.58 -0.68 -15.10
C VAL A 84 1.43 0.24 -16.31
N ASN A 85 0.64 1.29 -16.15
CA ASN A 85 0.56 2.40 -17.08
C ASN A 85 1.60 3.46 -16.66
N TRP A 86 2.70 3.56 -17.40
CA TRP A 86 3.78 4.50 -17.11
C TRP A 86 3.35 5.97 -17.18
N THR A 87 2.46 6.32 -18.11
CA THR A 87 1.92 7.68 -18.22
C THR A 87 1.14 8.08 -16.95
N LEU A 88 0.31 7.18 -16.42
CA LEU A 88 -0.40 7.42 -15.16
C LEU A 88 0.55 7.40 -13.97
N LEU A 89 1.58 6.55 -13.97
CA LEU A 89 2.59 6.51 -12.91
C LEU A 89 3.33 7.85 -12.76
N GLU A 90 3.65 8.48 -13.89
CA GLU A 90 4.33 9.78 -13.92
C GLU A 90 3.43 10.91 -13.43
N ASN A 91 2.15 10.90 -13.84
CA ASN A 91 1.27 12.07 -13.77
C ASN A 91 0.18 12.00 -12.70
N SER A 92 -0.15 10.81 -12.18
CA SER A 92 -1.27 10.62 -11.24
C SER A 92 -0.80 10.12 -9.88
N ARG A 93 -1.01 10.95 -8.86
CA ARG A 93 -0.77 10.60 -7.46
C ARG A 93 -1.69 9.48 -6.98
N ASP A 94 -2.94 9.49 -7.41
CA ASP A 94 -3.92 8.48 -7.03
C ASP A 94 -3.58 7.12 -7.66
N TYR A 95 -3.12 7.11 -8.91
CA TYR A 95 -2.65 5.89 -9.55
C TYR A 95 -1.42 5.31 -8.84
N ARG A 96 -0.45 6.15 -8.44
CA ARG A 96 0.69 5.70 -7.64
C ARG A 96 0.24 5.13 -6.29
N SER A 97 -0.68 5.83 -5.62
CA SER A 97 -1.17 5.44 -4.29
C SER A 97 -1.76 4.02 -4.27
N TRP A 98 -2.32 3.55 -5.38
CA TRP A 98 -2.80 2.17 -5.52
C TRP A 98 -1.76 1.10 -5.15
N PHE A 99 -0.52 1.24 -5.60
CA PHE A 99 0.52 0.22 -5.37
C PHE A 99 0.92 0.14 -3.90
N ALA A 100 1.10 1.30 -3.26
CA ALA A 100 1.38 1.37 -1.82
C ALA A 100 0.20 0.83 -1.00
N ASN A 101 -1.03 1.21 -1.34
CA ASN A 101 -2.23 0.75 -0.65
C ASN A 101 -2.42 -0.76 -0.80
N ARG A 102 -2.20 -1.32 -2.00
CA ARG A 102 -2.21 -2.76 -2.22
C ARG A 102 -1.21 -3.48 -1.32
N GLN A 103 0.02 -2.99 -1.27
CA GLN A 103 1.06 -3.61 -0.45
C GLN A 103 0.66 -3.59 1.04
N MET A 104 0.11 -2.48 1.52
CA MET A 104 -0.38 -2.37 2.90
C MET A 104 -1.60 -3.26 3.16
N PHE A 105 -2.51 -3.36 2.20
CA PHE A 105 -3.69 -4.24 2.27
C PHE A 105 -3.25 -5.71 2.42
N VAL A 106 -2.38 -6.19 1.53
CA VAL A 106 -1.84 -7.56 1.60
C VAL A 106 -1.08 -7.80 2.89
N PHE A 107 -0.26 -6.84 3.33
CA PHE A 107 0.47 -6.93 4.59
C PHE A 107 -0.49 -7.10 5.79
N ASN A 108 -1.56 -6.31 5.85
CA ASN A 108 -2.56 -6.42 6.92
C ASN A 108 -3.28 -7.77 6.89
N CYS A 109 -3.63 -8.28 5.71
CA CYS A 109 -4.17 -9.63 5.53
C CYS A 109 -3.25 -10.70 6.14
N LEU A 110 -1.96 -10.67 5.80
CA LEU A 110 -0.99 -11.65 6.28
C LEU A 110 -0.80 -11.57 7.81
N VAL A 111 -0.78 -10.37 8.37
CA VAL A 111 -0.69 -10.18 9.83
C VAL A 111 -1.91 -10.76 10.54
N VAL A 112 -3.12 -10.49 10.05
CA VAL A 112 -4.35 -11.01 10.68
C VAL A 112 -4.43 -12.54 10.55
N LYS A 113 -4.04 -13.08 9.40
CA LYS A 113 -3.95 -14.53 9.20
C LYS A 113 -2.96 -15.19 10.15
N ASP A 114 -1.76 -14.62 10.31
CA ASP A 114 -0.73 -15.12 11.24
C ASP A 114 -1.23 -15.08 12.70
N ILE A 115 -1.90 -14.00 13.11
CA ILE A 115 -2.52 -13.91 14.45
C ILE A 115 -3.58 -15.00 14.61
N TYR A 116 -4.46 -15.19 13.63
CA TYR A 116 -5.51 -16.21 13.69
C TYR A 116 -4.95 -17.63 13.82
N GLU A 117 -3.89 -17.96 13.07
CA GLU A 117 -3.27 -19.29 13.07
C GLU A 117 -2.57 -19.61 14.40
N HIS A 118 -2.04 -18.61 15.10
CA HIS A 118 -1.27 -18.78 16.34
C HIS A 118 -2.02 -18.37 17.62
N SER A 119 -3.22 -17.78 17.50
CA SER A 119 -4.05 -17.38 18.63
C SER A 119 -5.04 -18.49 19.00
N LYS A 120 -5.25 -18.68 20.31
CA LYS A 120 -6.38 -19.47 20.82
C LYS A 120 -7.71 -18.73 20.64
N ASP A 121 -7.65 -17.40 20.57
CA ASP A 121 -8.79 -16.53 20.38
C ASP A 121 -8.98 -16.21 18.89
N LYS A 122 -10.02 -16.83 18.31
CA LYS A 122 -10.42 -16.65 16.92
C LYS A 122 -11.19 -15.35 16.68
N ASN A 123 -11.50 -14.57 17.71
CA ASN A 123 -12.18 -13.27 17.61
C ASN A 123 -11.33 -12.16 16.99
N SER A 124 -10.06 -12.45 16.68
CA SER A 124 -9.09 -11.54 16.04
C SER A 124 -9.03 -11.65 14.51
N SER A 125 -9.91 -12.47 13.91
CA SER A 125 -9.90 -12.81 12.48
C SER A 125 -10.76 -11.92 11.59
N TYR A 126 -11.39 -10.87 12.16
CA TYR A 126 -12.28 -10.00 11.42
C TYR A 126 -11.55 -8.79 10.83
N LEU A 127 -11.98 -8.43 9.63
CA LEU A 127 -11.45 -7.36 8.82
C LEU A 127 -12.59 -6.45 8.39
N LEU A 128 -12.42 -5.16 8.60
CA LEU A 128 -13.23 -4.12 7.98
C LEU A 128 -12.54 -3.67 6.69
N TRP A 129 -13.25 -3.78 5.57
CA TRP A 129 -12.83 -3.17 4.31
C TRP A 129 -13.22 -1.69 4.32
N ALA A 130 -12.22 -0.82 4.33
CA ALA A 130 -12.41 0.62 4.49
C ALA A 130 -11.88 1.38 3.25
N PRO A 131 -12.75 1.72 2.28
CA PRO A 131 -12.42 2.63 1.19
C PRO A 131 -12.37 4.08 1.68
N VAL A 132 -11.47 4.88 1.11
CA VAL A 132 -11.62 6.35 1.13
C VAL A 132 -12.65 6.72 0.07
N ILE A 133 -13.71 7.45 0.46
CA ILE A 133 -14.80 7.86 -0.44
C ILE A 133 -14.63 9.34 -0.76
N ASP A 134 -14.29 9.65 -2.01
CA ASP A 134 -14.34 10.99 -2.58
C ASP A 134 -14.64 10.93 -4.10
N ASP A 135 -14.49 12.05 -4.79
CA ASP A 135 -14.78 12.19 -6.23
C ASP A 135 -13.88 11.34 -7.15
N HIS A 136 -12.74 10.88 -6.65
CA HIS A 136 -11.80 10.03 -7.38
C HIS A 136 -12.03 8.54 -7.10
N THR A 137 -12.91 8.19 -6.15
CA THR A 137 -13.11 6.80 -5.74
C THR A 137 -13.94 6.02 -6.77
N PRO A 138 -13.43 4.91 -7.31
CA PRO A 138 -14.21 4.05 -8.20
C PRO A 138 -15.47 3.50 -7.55
N GLU A 139 -16.57 3.40 -8.30
CA GLU A 139 -17.85 2.84 -7.80
C GLU A 139 -17.70 1.45 -7.19
N THR A 140 -16.83 0.61 -7.77
CA THR A 140 -16.51 -0.72 -7.24
C THR A 140 -15.89 -0.66 -5.85
N CYS A 141 -15.17 0.41 -5.49
CA CYS A 141 -14.63 0.59 -4.13
C CYS A 141 -15.72 1.02 -3.14
N LYS A 142 -16.68 1.84 -3.59
CA LYS A 142 -17.78 2.34 -2.75
C LYS A 142 -18.66 1.20 -2.23
N SER A 143 -18.85 0.15 -3.03
CA SER A 143 -19.63 -1.03 -2.63
C SER A 143 -18.99 -1.85 -1.50
N PHE A 144 -17.70 -1.66 -1.22
CA PHE A 144 -17.01 -2.29 -0.08
C PHE A 144 -17.09 -1.47 1.21
N SER A 145 -17.68 -0.27 1.17
CA SER A 145 -17.83 0.57 2.36
C SER A 145 -18.57 -0.19 3.46
N SER A 146 -18.01 -0.18 4.66
CA SER A 146 -18.55 -0.86 5.86
C SER A 146 -18.67 -2.39 5.76
N LYS A 147 -18.10 -3.04 4.73
CA LYS A 147 -18.12 -4.51 4.66
C LYS A 147 -17.16 -5.12 5.68
N VAL A 148 -17.68 -6.01 6.50
CA VAL A 148 -16.91 -6.82 7.44
C VAL A 148 -16.78 -8.23 6.90
N PHE A 149 -15.57 -8.77 6.97
CA PHE A 149 -15.25 -10.12 6.56
C PHE A 149 -14.49 -10.85 7.66
N ASN A 150 -14.65 -12.17 7.73
CA ASN A 150 -13.66 -13.02 8.35
C ASN A 150 -12.51 -13.29 7.36
N ILE A 151 -11.27 -13.38 7.85
CA ILE A 151 -10.09 -13.70 7.01
C ILE A 151 -10.21 -15.04 6.26
N LEU A 152 -11.02 -15.97 6.80
CA LEU A 152 -11.27 -17.27 6.18
C LEU A 152 -12.41 -17.28 5.16
N ASP A 153 -13.17 -16.20 5.04
CA ASP A 153 -14.30 -16.16 4.13
C ASP A 153 -13.81 -16.27 2.67
N LYS A 154 -14.37 -17.23 1.94
CA LYS A 154 -14.05 -17.44 0.52
C LYS A 154 -14.40 -16.21 -0.31
N GLU A 155 -15.54 -15.60 -0.02
CA GLU A 155 -16.00 -14.37 -0.67
C GLU A 155 -14.98 -13.23 -0.49
N PHE A 156 -14.43 -13.07 0.71
CA PHE A 156 -13.39 -12.08 0.98
C PHE A 156 -12.15 -12.33 0.11
N GLN A 157 -11.69 -13.58 0.05
CA GLN A 157 -10.51 -13.96 -0.74
C GLN A 157 -10.72 -13.70 -2.23
N GLU A 158 -11.90 -14.03 -2.76
CA GLU A 158 -12.27 -13.77 -4.15
C GLU A 158 -12.29 -12.26 -4.45
N HIS A 159 -13.00 -11.46 -3.64
CA HIS A 159 -13.04 -10.00 -3.79
C HIS A 159 -11.65 -9.37 -3.66
N ALA A 160 -10.84 -9.81 -2.70
CA ALA A 160 -9.49 -9.28 -2.49
C ALA A 160 -8.57 -9.56 -3.70
N VAL A 161 -8.64 -10.77 -4.27
CA VAL A 161 -7.88 -11.13 -5.47
C VAL A 161 -8.34 -10.29 -6.65
N GLU A 162 -9.64 -10.22 -6.91
CA GLU A 162 -10.18 -9.45 -8.03
C GLU A 162 -9.81 -7.98 -7.93
N HIS A 163 -10.05 -7.37 -6.76
CA HIS A 163 -9.85 -5.94 -6.51
C HIS A 163 -8.39 -5.51 -6.65
N TRP A 164 -7.45 -6.36 -6.24
CA TRP A 164 -6.02 -6.04 -6.26
C TRP A 164 -5.24 -6.71 -7.39
N SER A 165 -5.95 -7.29 -8.37
CA SER A 165 -5.35 -7.98 -9.52
C SER A 165 -4.74 -7.01 -10.54
N ARG A 166 -5.31 -5.82 -10.68
CA ARG A 166 -4.89 -4.82 -11.68
C ARG A 166 -4.86 -3.41 -11.09
N PRO A 167 -3.85 -2.59 -11.46
CA PRO A 167 -3.79 -1.21 -11.03
C PRO A 167 -5.04 -0.42 -11.43
N GLN A 168 -5.60 0.31 -10.48
CA GLN A 168 -6.78 1.14 -10.70
C GLN A 168 -6.55 2.52 -10.08
N GLU A 169 -6.70 3.57 -10.90
CA GLU A 169 -6.62 4.94 -10.43
C GLU A 169 -7.74 5.25 -9.42
N GLY A 170 -7.42 6.03 -8.38
CA GLY A 170 -8.38 6.45 -7.36
C GLY A 170 -8.71 5.42 -6.29
N CYS A 171 -8.40 4.13 -6.51
CA CYS A 171 -8.62 3.09 -5.49
C CYS A 171 -7.65 3.25 -4.31
N ARG A 172 -8.24 3.53 -3.14
CA ARG A 172 -7.56 3.75 -1.86
C ARG A 172 -8.16 2.90 -0.74
N CYS A 173 -8.54 1.69 -1.10
CA CYS A 173 -9.05 0.70 -0.15
C CYS A 173 -7.98 0.28 0.86
N SER A 174 -8.40 0.09 2.10
CA SER A 174 -7.56 -0.39 3.19
C SER A 174 -8.27 -1.47 4.00
N LEU A 175 -7.48 -2.24 4.75
CA LEU A 175 -8.01 -3.20 5.72
C LEU A 175 -7.70 -2.76 7.13
N ILE A 176 -8.71 -2.82 7.98
CA ILE A 176 -8.61 -2.56 9.41
C ILE A 176 -8.96 -3.86 10.13
N SER A 177 -8.05 -4.35 10.97
CA SER A 177 -8.36 -5.47 11.86
C SER A 177 -9.31 -4.98 12.97
N ILE A 178 -10.38 -5.73 13.20
CA ILE A 178 -11.39 -5.42 14.21
C ILE A 178 -11.65 -6.64 15.09
N THR A 179 -12.17 -6.41 16.30
CA THR A 179 -12.58 -7.49 17.21
C THR A 179 -13.94 -8.06 16.81
N HIS A 180 -14.26 -9.25 17.31
CA HIS A 180 -15.60 -9.84 17.15
C HIS A 180 -16.73 -8.91 17.61
N ALA A 181 -16.59 -8.28 18.79
CA ALA A 181 -17.62 -7.35 19.29
C ALA A 181 -17.80 -6.12 18.38
N GLN A 182 -16.71 -5.65 17.76
CA GLN A 182 -16.80 -4.58 16.75
C GLN A 182 -17.49 -5.09 15.48
N ALA A 183 -17.14 -6.29 15.02
CA ALA A 183 -17.76 -6.92 13.85
C ALA A 183 -19.29 -7.08 14.05
N GLU A 184 -19.72 -7.60 15.20
CA GLU A 184 -21.15 -7.72 15.54
C GLU A 184 -21.86 -6.38 15.49
N LYS A 185 -21.25 -5.32 16.05
CA LYS A 185 -21.82 -3.98 15.99
C LYS A 185 -22.00 -3.48 14.56
N TYR A 186 -20.99 -3.61 13.71
CA TYR A 186 -21.09 -3.23 12.30
C TYR A 186 -22.18 -4.01 11.57
N LEU A 187 -22.29 -5.32 11.81
CA LEU A 187 -23.31 -6.17 11.19
C LEU A 187 -24.73 -5.80 11.65
N ILE A 188 -24.92 -5.44 12.92
CA ILE A 188 -26.20 -4.96 13.44
C ILE A 188 -26.57 -3.61 12.81
N ASP A 189 -25.63 -2.66 12.79
CA ASP A 189 -25.86 -1.32 12.24
C ASP A 189 -26.20 -1.38 10.73
N MET A 190 -25.61 -2.32 9.98
CA MET A 190 -25.94 -2.57 8.57
C MET A 190 -27.37 -3.10 8.39
N ASN A 191 -27.81 -4.03 9.23
CA ASN A 191 -29.15 -4.61 9.16
C ASN A 191 -30.25 -3.63 9.57
N MET A 192 -29.93 -2.58 10.33
CA MET A 192 -30.86 -1.51 10.69
C MET A 192 -30.94 -0.39 9.65
N SER A 193 -30.03 -0.38 8.67
CA SER A 193 -29.91 0.66 7.64
C SER A 193 -30.43 0.21 6.26
N ALA A 194 -30.90 -1.04 6.14
CA ALA A 194 -31.49 -1.64 4.94
C ALA A 194 -33.01 -1.67 5.03
#